data_AF-A0A6N2VDY4-F1
#
_entry.id   AF-A0A6N2VDY4-F1
#
_cell.length_a   1.000
_cell.length_b   1.000
_cell.length_c   1.000
_cell.angle_alpha   90.00
_cell.angle_beta   90.00
_cell.angle_gamma   90.00
#
_symmetry.space_group_name_H-M   'P 1'
#
loop_
_entity.id
_entity.type
_entity.pdbx_description
1 polymer ?
#
loop_
_entity_poly.entity_id
_entity_poly.type
_entity_poly.pdbx_seq_one_letter_code
_entity_poly.pdbx_strand_id
1 'polypeptide(L)'
;MEREYEVIRLIQQNASCHIITDCVLGTMLPEYLEEHGMIAKEQLFSYLCQMIKQLGYLQDVRDAKPYRYITPFCMIIKKNGELMLLDLNAKGNQHIVNQMGRGEIRDGFLKKGNSYEAMYSIGKTMQFILAKAIIEPKLTKYEESKLKKIISKCLSDNVKQQYQKISEILFDFPQLKYKKTNKNKKIKWIIVGTIVLLGGGVSMFLSDEMEEKRPEAIIDQKKVDFLEIGRTYFLEMEDYRKSMQMFECAEGEIESAENYKELSAYMLGESRKSEEEMESILSEIEESQKGELVENRMLFRVWAKIEGTVSLEARIRLGEKILSTHEKWKENDVDQRIENEVRTVLAEAYEKTGKEELALEQYRKVSQWNQTEELYRSMVRIAQNIDEQEALRLCEEGIAANPKSKELRIQLIQIQCKDNVTTKEMCEESIRKILEECPELAEEETFRKLQEECGITIEGEVIWVEK
;
A
#
# COMPACT_ATOMS: atom_id res chain seq x y z
N MET A 1 8.77 10.16 -9.13
CA MET A 1 9.10 9.40 -10.35
C MET A 1 7.98 9.62 -11.36
N GLU A 2 8.26 10.22 -12.52
CA GLU A 2 7.22 10.50 -13.52
C GLU A 2 6.62 9.19 -14.08
N ARG A 3 5.29 9.11 -14.17
CA ARG A 3 4.52 7.98 -14.70
C ARG A 3 3.33 8.48 -15.53
N GLU A 4 2.81 7.61 -16.38
CA GLU A 4 1.58 7.89 -17.13
C GLU A 4 0.35 7.64 -16.24
N TYR A 5 -0.57 8.60 -16.22
CA TYR A 5 -1.81 8.54 -15.46
C TYR A 5 -3.00 8.91 -16.34
N GLU A 6 -4.08 8.14 -16.22
CA GLU A 6 -5.38 8.50 -16.79
C GLU A 6 -6.05 9.56 -15.89
N VAL A 7 -6.22 10.78 -16.40
CA VAL A 7 -6.72 11.94 -15.65
C VAL A 7 -8.01 12.47 -16.25
N ILE A 8 -8.81 13.15 -15.43
CA ILE A 8 -9.98 13.89 -15.88
C ILE A 8 -9.54 15.15 -16.61
N ARG A 9 -10.10 15.34 -17.80
CA ARG A 9 -10.06 16.60 -18.51
C ARG A 9 -11.47 17.13 -18.72
N LEU A 10 -11.68 18.36 -18.29
CA LEU A 10 -12.95 19.06 -18.39
C LEU A 10 -12.96 19.93 -19.65
N ILE A 11 -13.87 19.65 -20.58
CA ILE A 11 -14.05 20.43 -21.80
C ILE A 11 -15.31 21.26 -21.66
N GLN A 12 -15.14 22.58 -21.59
CA GLN A 12 -16.25 23.51 -21.61
C GLN A 12 -16.64 23.82 -23.05
N GLN A 13 -17.88 23.48 -23.42
CA GLN A 13 -18.48 23.85 -24.71
C GLN A 13 -19.76 24.63 -24.43
N ASN A 14 -19.80 25.91 -24.82
CA ASN A 14 -20.93 26.79 -24.52
C ASN A 14 -21.26 26.82 -23.00
N ALA A 15 -22.49 26.48 -22.63
CA ALA A 15 -22.95 26.38 -21.24
C ALA A 15 -22.81 24.97 -20.64
N SER A 16 -22.27 23.99 -21.37
CA SER A 16 -22.06 22.62 -20.89
C SER A 16 -20.59 22.32 -20.61
N CYS A 17 -20.36 21.47 -19.60
CA CYS A 17 -19.06 20.92 -19.26
C CYS A 17 -19.09 19.42 -19.49
N HIS A 18 -18.10 18.91 -20.23
CA HIS A 18 -17.97 17.49 -20.54
C HIS A 18 -16.73 16.93 -19.84
N ILE A 19 -16.87 15.74 -19.25
CA ILE A 19 -15.78 14.98 -18.63
C ILE A 19 -15.24 14.01 -19.68
N ILE A 20 -13.95 14.09 -19.96
CA ILE A 20 -13.23 13.08 -20.76
C ILE A 20 -12.03 12.56 -19.98
N THR A 21 -11.61 11.36 -20.29
CA THR A 21 -10.34 10.79 -19.82
C THR A 21 -9.22 11.21 -20.76
N ASP A 22 -8.12 11.72 -20.22
CA ASP A 22 -6.88 12.04 -20.94
C ASP A 22 -5.74 11.24 -20.30
N CYS A 23 -4.65 10.99 -21.03
CA CYS A 23 -3.46 10.33 -20.48
C CYS A 23 -2.31 11.34 -20.39
N VAL A 24 -1.77 11.53 -19.19
CA VAL A 24 -0.71 12.50 -18.95
C VAL A 24 0.47 11.88 -18.23
N LEU A 25 1.67 12.27 -18.64
CA LEU A 25 2.89 12.02 -17.87
C LEU A 25 2.97 13.04 -16.73
N GLY A 26 3.15 12.56 -15.50
CA GLY A 26 3.28 13.42 -14.34
C GLY A 26 3.70 12.66 -13.09
N THR A 27 3.66 13.35 -11.96
CA THR A 27 4.01 12.80 -10.64
C THR A 27 2.83 12.98 -9.69
N MET A 28 2.53 11.98 -8.87
CA MET A 28 1.45 12.11 -7.89
C MET A 28 1.80 13.20 -6.86
N LEU A 29 0.80 13.93 -6.37
CA LEU A 29 1.04 15.12 -5.53
C LEU A 29 1.92 14.84 -4.30
N PRO A 30 1.71 13.79 -3.47
CA PRO A 30 2.60 13.51 -2.35
C PRO A 30 4.07 13.36 -2.77
N GLU A 31 4.32 12.58 -3.82
CA GLU A 31 5.67 12.36 -4.36
C GLU A 31 6.26 13.66 -4.91
N TYR A 32 5.45 14.47 -5.59
CA TYR A 32 5.88 15.75 -6.12
C TYR A 32 6.31 16.72 -5.02
N LEU A 33 5.53 16.81 -3.93
CA LEU A 33 5.84 17.66 -2.78
C LEU A 33 7.12 17.22 -2.06
N GLU A 34 7.43 15.92 -2.05
CA GLU A 34 8.64 15.36 -1.45
C GLU A 34 9.89 15.57 -2.34
N GLU A 35 9.78 15.33 -3.64
CA GLU A 35 10.89 15.49 -4.60
C GLU A 35 11.26 16.96 -4.81
N HIS A 36 10.26 17.86 -4.76
CA HIS A 36 10.44 19.28 -4.98
C HIS A 36 10.46 20.00 -3.63
N GLY A 37 11.60 19.88 -2.94
CA GLY A 37 11.82 20.38 -1.57
C GLY A 37 11.59 21.88 -1.33
N MET A 38 11.24 22.68 -2.35
CA MET A 38 10.71 24.03 -2.19
C MET A 38 9.67 24.36 -3.26
N ILE A 39 8.51 24.86 -2.82
CA ILE A 39 7.40 25.27 -3.69
C ILE A 39 7.19 26.77 -3.55
N ALA A 40 7.14 27.45 -4.70
CA ALA A 40 6.79 28.87 -4.73
C ALA A 40 5.38 29.07 -4.16
N LYS A 41 5.21 30.09 -3.32
CA LYS A 41 3.91 30.42 -2.72
C LYS A 41 2.78 30.52 -3.76
N GLU A 42 3.06 31.14 -4.90
CA GLU A 42 2.12 31.27 -6.02
C GLU A 42 1.69 29.91 -6.56
N GLN A 43 2.62 28.96 -6.61
CA GLN A 43 2.38 27.61 -7.09
C GLN A 43 1.52 26.81 -6.12
N LEU A 44 1.73 26.95 -4.80
CA LEU A 44 0.85 26.37 -3.78
C LEU A 44 -0.60 26.84 -3.96
N PHE A 45 -0.81 28.15 -4.04
CA PHE A 45 -2.15 28.70 -4.25
C PHE A 45 -2.73 28.28 -5.60
N SER A 46 -1.89 28.11 -6.62
CA SER A 46 -2.29 27.56 -7.92
C SER A 46 -2.80 26.13 -7.78
N TYR A 47 -2.09 25.23 -7.09
CA TYR A 47 -2.52 23.84 -6.87
C TYR A 47 -3.84 23.76 -6.12
N LEU A 48 -3.96 24.48 -5.00
CA LEU A 48 -5.19 24.53 -4.22
C LEU A 48 -6.37 25.07 -5.07
N CYS A 49 -6.14 26.13 -5.85
CA CYS A 49 -7.16 26.72 -6.73
C CYS A 49 -7.57 25.76 -7.85
N GLN A 50 -6.61 25.10 -8.51
CA GLN A 50 -6.86 24.11 -9.57
C GLN A 50 -7.67 22.92 -9.06
N MET A 51 -7.30 22.39 -7.88
CA MET A 51 -8.04 21.34 -7.18
C MET A 51 -9.50 21.75 -6.93
N ILE A 52 -9.72 22.89 -6.26
CA ILE A 52 -11.08 23.34 -5.89
C ILE A 52 -11.91 23.61 -7.14
N LYS A 53 -11.32 24.21 -8.19
CA LYS A 53 -12.01 24.46 -9.47
C LYS A 53 -12.44 23.17 -10.16
N GLN A 54 -11.53 22.21 -10.32
CA GLN A 54 -11.84 20.95 -10.98
C GLN A 54 -12.94 20.19 -10.23
N LEU A 55 -12.86 20.12 -8.89
CA LEU A 55 -13.89 19.49 -8.06
C LEU A 55 -15.24 20.21 -8.16
N GLY A 56 -15.23 21.55 -8.20
CA GLY A 56 -16.45 22.35 -8.39
C GLY A 56 -17.11 22.09 -9.74
N TYR A 57 -16.33 22.08 -10.82
CA TYR A 57 -16.85 21.76 -12.14
C TYR A 57 -17.40 20.34 -12.21
N LEU A 58 -16.73 19.35 -11.62
CA LEU A 58 -17.21 17.98 -11.55
C LEU A 58 -18.54 17.85 -10.83
N GLN A 59 -18.74 18.62 -9.75
CA GLN A 59 -20.00 18.66 -9.01
C GLN A 59 -21.15 19.26 -9.85
N ASP A 60 -20.85 20.19 -10.76
CA ASP A 60 -21.84 20.90 -11.58
C ASP A 60 -22.21 20.15 -12.89
N VAL A 61 -21.45 19.12 -13.29
CA VAL A 61 -21.76 18.31 -14.47
C VAL A 61 -22.99 17.45 -14.19
N ARG A 62 -24.05 17.64 -14.99
CA ARG A 62 -25.29 16.85 -14.90
C ARG A 62 -24.99 15.37 -15.16
N ASP A 63 -25.57 14.50 -14.34
CA ASP A 63 -25.45 13.03 -14.40
C ASP A 63 -24.03 12.47 -14.18
N ALA A 64 -23.06 13.31 -13.77
CA ALA A 64 -21.74 12.85 -13.37
C ALA A 64 -21.83 12.02 -12.08
N LYS A 65 -21.08 10.92 -12.04
CA LYS A 65 -20.87 10.19 -10.79
C LYS A 65 -20.13 11.09 -9.80
N PRO A 66 -20.49 11.10 -8.51
CA PRO A 66 -19.74 11.81 -7.49
C PRO A 66 -18.27 11.41 -7.52
N TYR A 67 -17.38 12.40 -7.49
CA TYR A 67 -15.95 12.16 -7.41
C TYR A 67 -15.61 11.65 -6.00
N ARG A 68 -15.55 10.32 -5.86
CA ARG A 68 -15.64 9.62 -4.57
C ARG A 68 -14.44 9.84 -3.65
N TYR A 69 -13.24 9.96 -4.19
CA TYR A 69 -12.01 10.07 -3.40
C TYR A 69 -11.36 11.43 -3.65
N ILE A 70 -11.49 12.35 -2.70
CA ILE A 70 -10.76 13.63 -2.72
C ILE A 70 -9.60 13.51 -1.74
N THR A 71 -8.48 12.98 -2.22
CA THR A 71 -7.26 12.78 -1.45
C THR A 71 -6.05 13.30 -2.24
N PRO A 72 -4.90 13.56 -1.61
CA PRO A 72 -3.67 13.90 -2.32
C PRO A 72 -3.29 12.86 -3.40
N PHE A 73 -3.66 11.59 -3.20
CA PHE A 73 -3.31 10.47 -4.09
C PHE A 73 -4.09 10.46 -5.40
N CYS A 74 -5.16 11.25 -5.51
CA CYS A 74 -5.89 11.42 -6.76
C CYS A 74 -5.46 12.67 -7.55
N MET A 75 -4.34 13.31 -7.18
CA MET A 75 -3.86 14.55 -7.78
C MET A 75 -2.53 14.33 -8.47
N ILE A 76 -2.45 14.66 -9.74
CA ILE A 76 -1.27 14.47 -10.59
C ILE A 76 -0.71 15.84 -10.96
N ILE A 77 0.56 16.07 -10.68
CA ILE A 77 1.31 17.24 -11.11
C ILE A 77 2.02 16.92 -12.42
N LYS A 78 1.63 17.60 -13.49
CA LYS A 78 2.31 17.54 -14.78
C LYS A 78 3.64 18.32 -14.72
N LYS A 79 4.55 17.99 -15.62
CA LYS A 79 5.84 18.68 -15.79
C LYS A 79 5.74 20.20 -15.95
N ASN A 80 4.63 20.70 -16.52
CA ASN A 80 4.37 22.13 -16.68
C ASN A 80 3.83 22.82 -15.40
N GLY A 81 3.73 22.10 -14.27
CA GLY A 81 3.21 22.63 -13.00
C GLY A 81 1.68 22.71 -12.93
N GLU A 82 0.98 22.00 -13.81
CA GLU A 82 -0.48 21.88 -13.80
C GLU A 82 -0.91 20.71 -12.91
N LEU A 83 -1.88 20.94 -12.03
CA LEU A 83 -2.50 19.89 -11.21
C LEU A 83 -3.72 19.36 -11.94
N MET A 84 -3.80 18.04 -12.10
CA MET A 84 -4.90 17.32 -12.71
C MET A 84 -5.50 16.32 -11.71
N LEU A 85 -6.80 16.07 -11.79
CA LEU A 85 -7.45 15.00 -11.02
C LEU A 85 -7.39 13.67 -11.77
N LEU A 86 -7.11 12.59 -11.07
CA LEU A 86 -7.13 11.22 -11.60
C LEU A 86 -8.55 10.85 -12.08
N ASP A 87 -8.69 10.11 -13.18
CA ASP A 87 -9.99 9.52 -13.52
C ASP A 87 -10.23 8.25 -12.71
N LEU A 88 -11.03 8.38 -11.65
CA LEU A 88 -11.35 7.28 -10.75
C LEU A 88 -12.17 6.16 -11.41
N ASN A 89 -12.73 6.38 -12.61
CA ASN A 89 -13.47 5.36 -13.34
C ASN A 89 -12.62 4.64 -14.39
N ALA A 90 -11.40 5.10 -14.65
CA ALA A 90 -10.53 4.52 -15.65
C ALA A 90 -9.93 3.20 -15.13
N LYS A 91 -9.92 2.17 -15.98
CA LYS A 91 -9.48 0.82 -15.60
C LYS A 91 -8.01 0.79 -15.18
N GLY A 92 -7.14 1.59 -15.81
CA GLY A 92 -5.72 1.65 -15.46
C GLY A 92 -5.49 2.21 -14.05
N ASN A 93 -6.43 2.98 -13.52
CA ASN A 93 -6.35 3.56 -12.18
C ASN A 93 -6.96 2.68 -11.09
N GLN A 94 -7.56 1.54 -11.41
CA GLN A 94 -8.31 0.74 -10.43
C GLN A 94 -7.44 0.32 -9.23
N HIS A 95 -6.15 0.04 -9.45
CA HIS A 95 -5.22 -0.26 -8.38
C HIS A 95 -5.09 0.91 -7.38
N ILE A 96 -4.92 2.15 -7.88
CA ILE A 96 -4.82 3.37 -7.06
C ILE A 96 -6.15 3.65 -6.35
N VAL A 97 -7.27 3.46 -7.05
CA VAL A 97 -8.63 3.61 -6.47
C VAL A 97 -8.85 2.61 -5.34
N ASN A 98 -8.47 1.34 -5.53
CA ASN A 98 -8.56 0.31 -4.51
C ASN A 98 -7.70 0.68 -3.30
N GLN A 99 -6.47 1.17 -3.51
CA GLN A 99 -5.61 1.68 -2.43
C GLN A 99 -6.31 2.80 -1.64
N MET A 100 -6.85 3.82 -2.31
CA MET A 100 -7.56 4.92 -1.65
C MET A 100 -8.83 4.49 -0.91
N GLY A 101 -9.44 3.36 -1.30
CA GLY A 101 -10.61 2.78 -0.66
C GLY A 101 -10.34 2.07 0.67
N ARG A 102 -9.07 1.82 1.01
CA ARG A 102 -8.67 1.08 2.21
C ARG A 102 -8.90 1.89 3.48
N GLY A 103 -9.22 1.20 4.57
CA GLY A 103 -9.74 1.79 5.81
C GLY A 103 -8.95 3.00 6.33
N GLU A 104 -7.63 2.94 6.32
CA GLU A 104 -6.77 3.99 6.89
C GLU A 104 -6.69 5.25 6.00
N ILE A 105 -6.48 5.10 4.68
CA ILE A 105 -6.55 6.25 3.74
C ILE A 105 -7.96 6.83 3.70
N ARG A 106 -8.95 5.93 3.66
CA ARG A 106 -10.36 6.31 3.59
C ARG A 106 -10.77 7.05 4.86
N ASP A 107 -10.46 6.55 6.04
CA ASP A 107 -10.89 7.15 7.30
C ASP A 107 -10.04 8.41 7.64
N GLY A 108 -8.82 8.49 7.10
CA GLY A 108 -7.96 9.68 7.18
C GLY A 108 -8.39 10.86 6.32
N PHE A 109 -9.11 10.65 5.21
CA PHE A 109 -9.54 11.73 4.29
C PHE A 109 -11.04 11.80 4.06
N LEU A 110 -11.81 10.76 4.40
CA LEU A 110 -13.26 10.71 4.25
C LEU A 110 -13.92 10.53 5.62
N LYS A 111 -15.08 11.16 5.76
CA LYS A 111 -15.91 11.05 6.97
C LYS A 111 -17.05 10.08 6.69
N LYS A 112 -17.23 9.05 7.52
CA LYS A 112 -18.37 8.12 7.41
C LYS A 112 -19.69 8.88 7.67
N GLY A 113 -20.60 8.98 6.70
CA GLY A 113 -21.95 9.56 6.89
C GLY A 113 -22.55 10.28 5.68
N ASN A 114 -23.51 11.18 5.89
CA ASN A 114 -24.27 11.83 4.81
C ASN A 114 -23.47 12.90 4.03
N SER A 115 -23.84 13.07 2.74
CA SER A 115 -23.66 14.14 1.71
C SER A 115 -22.61 15.28 1.79
N TYR A 116 -21.93 15.50 2.90
CA TYR A 116 -20.94 16.57 3.11
C TYR A 116 -19.49 16.07 3.09
N GLU A 117 -19.30 14.80 2.73
CA GLU A 117 -18.00 14.12 2.67
C GLU A 117 -16.99 14.91 1.83
N ALA A 118 -17.43 15.50 0.70
CA ALA A 118 -16.55 16.25 -0.19
C ALA A 118 -15.88 17.47 0.48
N MET A 119 -16.61 18.22 1.32
CA MET A 119 -16.05 19.39 2.02
C MET A 119 -14.99 18.97 3.03
N TYR A 120 -15.29 17.91 3.78
CA TYR A 120 -14.36 17.33 4.73
C TYR A 120 -13.08 16.88 4.02
N SER A 121 -13.22 16.12 2.93
CA SER A 121 -12.10 15.59 2.15
C SER A 121 -11.27 16.69 1.48
N ILE A 122 -11.89 17.76 0.98
CA ILE A 122 -11.19 18.96 0.52
C ILE A 122 -10.39 19.57 1.68
N GLY A 123 -10.99 19.72 2.86
CA GLY A 123 -10.32 20.26 4.04
C GLY A 123 -9.09 19.45 4.46
N LYS A 124 -9.22 18.12 4.56
CA LYS A 124 -8.12 17.20 4.90
C LYS A 124 -7.03 17.19 3.84
N THR A 125 -7.40 17.26 2.57
CA THR A 125 -6.42 17.35 1.47
C THR A 125 -5.67 18.69 1.50
N MET A 126 -6.35 19.82 1.77
CA MET A 126 -5.69 21.11 1.98
C MET A 126 -4.70 21.06 3.16
N GLN A 127 -5.09 20.43 4.28
CA GLN A 127 -4.19 20.23 5.41
C GLN A 127 -2.95 19.43 5.01
N PHE A 128 -3.12 18.31 4.30
CA PHE A 128 -1.99 17.51 3.84
C PHE A 128 -1.01 18.32 2.98
N ILE A 129 -1.52 19.04 1.97
CA ILE A 129 -0.70 19.83 1.06
C ILE A 129 0.10 20.90 1.83
N LEU A 130 -0.56 21.60 2.76
CA LEU A 130 0.09 22.64 3.56
C LEU A 130 1.09 22.08 4.59
N ALA A 131 0.90 20.84 5.05
CA ALA A 131 1.83 20.16 5.95
C ALA A 131 3.10 19.70 5.23
N LYS A 132 2.95 19.25 3.98
CA LYS A 132 4.04 18.67 3.19
C LYS A 132 4.81 19.68 2.34
N ALA A 133 4.16 20.76 1.91
CA ALA A 133 4.83 21.77 1.11
C ALA A 133 5.80 22.60 1.96
N ILE A 134 7.07 22.62 1.57
CA ILE A 134 8.04 23.62 2.02
C ILE A 134 7.85 24.86 1.14
N ILE A 135 7.35 25.96 1.70
CA ILE A 135 6.87 27.12 0.93
C ILE A 135 7.85 28.28 1.05
N GLU A 136 8.36 28.78 -0.08
CA GLU A 136 9.22 29.96 -0.14
C GLU A 136 8.72 30.97 -1.19
N PRO A 137 8.54 32.26 -0.84
CA PRO A 137 8.62 32.81 0.51
C PRO A 137 7.49 32.29 1.41
N LYS A 138 7.74 32.21 2.71
CA LYS A 138 6.75 31.82 3.72
C LYS A 138 5.41 32.56 3.56
N LEU A 139 4.32 31.90 3.92
CA LEU A 139 3.01 32.53 3.95
C LEU A 139 3.00 33.72 4.92
N THR A 140 2.21 34.73 4.58
CA THR A 140 1.92 35.84 5.47
C THR A 140 0.87 35.43 6.49
N LYS A 141 0.85 36.05 7.67
CA LYS A 141 -0.19 35.85 8.70
C LYS A 141 -1.62 36.00 8.17
N TYR A 142 -1.82 36.87 7.17
CA TYR A 142 -3.11 37.05 6.52
C TYR A 142 -3.49 35.82 5.66
N GLU A 143 -2.56 35.34 4.84
CA GLU A 143 -2.73 34.14 4.00
C GLU A 143 -3.00 32.90 4.86
N GLU A 144 -2.23 32.72 5.94
CA GLU A 144 -2.42 31.66 6.93
C GLU A 144 -3.81 31.73 7.59
N SER A 145 -4.20 32.92 8.08
CA SER A 145 -5.50 33.11 8.73
C SER A 145 -6.66 32.80 7.78
N LYS A 146 -6.54 33.18 6.51
CA LYS A 146 -7.53 32.86 5.47
C LYS A 146 -7.62 31.36 5.21
N LEU A 147 -6.49 30.68 4.99
CA LEU A 147 -6.47 29.23 4.77
C LEU A 147 -7.01 28.46 5.99
N LYS A 148 -6.61 28.86 7.20
CA LYS A 148 -7.13 28.28 8.46
C LYS A 148 -8.65 28.41 8.55
N LYS A 149 -9.22 29.57 8.21
CA LYS A 149 -10.67 29.80 8.21
C LYS A 149 -11.40 28.95 7.16
N ILE A 150 -10.80 28.77 5.99
CA ILE A 150 -11.37 27.91 4.94
C ILE A 150 -11.40 26.46 5.42
N ILE A 151 -10.26 25.95 5.88
CA ILE A 151 -10.13 24.58 6.40
C ILE A 151 -11.08 24.34 7.57
N SER A 152 -11.19 25.28 8.51
CA SER A 152 -12.11 25.11 9.66
C SER A 152 -13.57 25.02 9.24
N LYS A 153 -13.98 25.76 8.20
CA LYS A 153 -15.34 25.66 7.66
C LYS A 153 -15.52 24.34 6.92
N CYS A 154 -14.55 23.90 6.12
CA CYS A 154 -14.58 22.60 5.45
C CYS A 154 -14.73 21.42 6.44
N LEU A 155 -14.04 21.49 7.58
CA LEU A 155 -14.02 20.43 8.61
C LEU A 155 -15.08 20.59 9.70
N SER A 156 -16.02 21.54 9.58
CA SER A 156 -17.03 21.77 10.62
C SER A 156 -18.03 20.62 10.69
N ASP A 157 -18.31 20.11 11.89
CA ASP A 157 -19.40 19.16 12.14
C ASP A 157 -20.78 19.83 12.09
N ASN A 158 -20.82 21.16 12.17
CA ASN A 158 -22.06 21.93 12.07
C ASN A 158 -22.36 22.25 10.60
N VAL A 159 -23.35 21.57 10.04
CA VAL A 159 -23.80 21.75 8.66
C VAL A 159 -24.04 23.22 8.30
N LYS A 160 -24.58 24.05 9.21
CA LYS A 160 -24.84 25.48 8.92
C LYS A 160 -23.56 26.32 8.81
N GLN A 161 -22.46 25.86 9.40
CA GLN A 161 -21.17 26.54 9.38
C GLN A 161 -20.25 26.02 8.27
N GLN A 162 -20.49 24.78 7.81
CA GLN A 162 -19.78 24.17 6.69
C GLN A 162 -20.21 24.79 5.35
N TYR A 163 -19.30 24.79 4.38
CA TYR A 163 -19.63 25.18 3.01
C TYR A 163 -20.67 24.23 2.41
N GLN A 164 -21.63 24.80 1.69
CA GLN A 164 -22.69 24.01 1.05
C GLN A 164 -22.35 23.66 -0.40
N LYS A 165 -21.47 24.46 -1.03
CA LYS A 165 -21.00 24.26 -2.41
C LYS A 165 -19.50 24.50 -2.51
N ILE A 166 -18.83 23.76 -3.40
CA ILE A 166 -17.37 23.88 -3.57
C ILE A 166 -17.02 25.28 -4.12
N SER A 167 -17.91 25.88 -4.91
CA SER A 167 -17.76 27.25 -5.41
C SER A 167 -17.70 28.33 -4.32
N GLU A 168 -18.28 28.09 -3.14
CA GLU A 168 -18.17 29.01 -1.99
C GLU A 168 -16.74 29.06 -1.44
N ILE A 169 -16.01 27.95 -1.53
CA ILE A 169 -14.59 27.88 -1.14
C ILE A 169 -13.78 28.82 -2.03
N LEU A 170 -14.02 28.83 -3.35
CA LEU A 170 -13.33 29.71 -4.30
C LEU A 170 -13.58 31.19 -4.02
N PHE A 171 -14.78 31.55 -3.57
CA PHE A 171 -15.10 32.92 -3.20
C PHE A 171 -14.31 33.39 -1.96
N ASP A 172 -14.20 32.53 -0.95
CA ASP A 172 -13.45 32.81 0.27
C ASP A 172 -11.91 32.65 0.09
N PHE A 173 -11.48 32.00 -1.01
CA PHE A 173 -10.08 31.71 -1.32
C PHE A 173 -9.26 33.00 -1.53
N PRO A 174 -8.05 33.10 -0.93
CA PRO A 174 -7.26 34.32 -1.02
C PRO A 174 -6.85 34.61 -2.46
N GLN A 175 -7.24 35.79 -2.95
CA GLN A 175 -6.76 36.30 -4.22
C GLN A 175 -5.34 36.84 -4.04
N LEU A 176 -4.36 36.21 -4.68
CA LEU A 176 -3.00 36.71 -4.71
C LEU A 176 -2.97 38.08 -5.41
N LYS A 177 -2.79 39.14 -4.63
CA LYS A 177 -2.57 40.48 -5.17
C LYS A 177 -1.13 40.55 -5.66
N TYR A 178 -0.92 40.50 -6.97
CA TYR A 178 0.36 40.85 -7.58
C TYR A 178 0.70 42.30 -7.23
N LYS A 179 1.64 42.52 -6.31
CA LYS A 179 2.36 43.80 -6.30
C LYS A 179 3.22 43.80 -7.57
N LYS A 180 2.90 44.65 -8.54
CA LYS A 180 3.84 44.99 -9.62
C LYS A 180 5.14 45.40 -8.95
N THR A 181 6.14 44.53 -9.00
CA THR A 181 7.48 44.86 -8.53
C THR A 181 7.98 45.97 -9.44
N ASN A 182 8.16 47.15 -8.84
CA ASN A 182 8.81 48.26 -9.51
C ASN A 182 10.22 47.76 -9.87
N LYS A 183 10.52 47.63 -11.17
CA LYS A 183 11.82 47.20 -11.69
C LYS A 183 12.86 48.21 -11.23
N ASN A 184 13.44 48.05 -10.04
CA ASN A 184 14.67 48.69 -9.57
C ASN A 184 15.06 48.23 -8.16
N LYS A 185 15.29 46.94 -7.97
CA LYS A 185 16.30 46.47 -7.00
C LYS A 185 17.03 45.28 -7.63
N LYS A 186 18.30 45.49 -7.94
CA LYS A 186 19.21 44.46 -8.49
C LYS A 186 19.33 43.33 -7.48
N ILE A 187 18.66 42.20 -7.74
CA ILE A 187 18.88 40.95 -7.02
C ILE A 187 20.15 40.34 -7.59
N LYS A 188 21.22 40.31 -6.78
CA LYS A 188 22.46 39.59 -7.11
C LYS A 188 22.16 38.09 -7.03
N TRP A 189 22.27 37.39 -8.15
CA TRP A 189 22.28 35.94 -8.18
C TRP A 189 23.60 35.45 -7.60
N ILE A 190 23.57 34.78 -6.46
CA ILE A 190 24.69 33.95 -6.01
C ILE A 190 24.44 32.56 -6.58
N ILE A 191 25.22 32.19 -7.59
CA ILE A 191 25.30 30.82 -8.09
C ILE A 191 26.25 30.08 -7.17
N VAL A 192 25.78 29.07 -6.43
CA VAL A 192 26.67 28.05 -5.86
C VAL A 192 26.46 26.78 -6.66
N GLY A 193 27.30 26.64 -7.69
CA GLY A 193 27.52 25.38 -8.39
C GLY A 193 28.60 24.58 -7.67
N THR A 194 28.37 23.28 -7.55
CA THR A 194 29.31 22.28 -7.05
C THR A 194 30.54 22.19 -7.97
N ILE A 195 31.76 22.08 -7.39
CA ILE A 195 32.83 21.10 -7.69
C ILE A 195 34.21 21.53 -7.11
N VAL A 196 34.69 20.70 -6.17
CA VAL A 196 36.04 20.10 -5.98
C VAL A 196 37.31 20.97 -5.84
N LEU A 197 37.91 20.83 -4.64
CA LEU A 197 39.34 20.79 -4.24
C LEU A 197 40.39 21.62 -4.99
N LEU A 198 41.16 22.43 -4.25
CA LEU A 198 42.62 22.31 -4.08
C LEU A 198 43.20 23.41 -3.15
N GLY A 199 43.85 22.98 -2.06
CA GLY A 199 45.06 23.63 -1.50
C GLY A 199 44.93 24.85 -0.58
N GLY A 200 45.22 24.65 0.72
CA GLY A 200 46.02 25.61 1.51
C GLY A 200 45.32 26.48 2.56
N GLY A 201 45.25 25.98 3.80
CA GLY A 201 45.72 26.72 4.99
C GLY A 201 44.86 27.81 5.65
N VAL A 202 44.38 27.45 6.85
CA VAL A 202 44.28 28.26 8.10
C VAL A 202 42.94 28.97 8.42
N SER A 203 42.11 28.20 9.15
CA SER A 203 41.34 28.50 10.37
C SER A 203 40.47 29.77 10.47
N MET A 204 39.16 29.57 10.66
CA MET A 204 38.46 30.01 11.88
C MET A 204 37.11 29.29 11.99
N PHE A 205 36.87 28.70 13.16
CA PHE A 205 35.58 28.14 13.55
C PHE A 205 34.50 29.21 13.47
N LEU A 206 33.36 28.87 12.86
CA LEU A 206 32.00 29.22 13.28
C LEU A 206 31.08 28.16 12.69
N SER A 207 30.93 27.06 13.43
CA SER A 207 29.83 26.12 13.31
C SER A 207 28.58 26.82 13.82
N ASP A 208 27.85 27.47 12.92
CA ASP A 208 26.41 27.65 13.07
C ASP A 208 25.76 26.58 12.17
N GLU A 209 25.41 25.46 12.77
CA GLU A 209 24.39 24.57 12.21
C GLU A 209 23.13 25.41 12.04
N MET A 210 22.83 25.80 10.80
CA MET A 210 21.51 26.31 10.44
C MET A 210 20.53 25.16 10.65
N GLU A 211 19.93 25.09 11.85
CA GLU A 211 18.69 24.36 12.07
C GLU A 211 17.72 24.74 10.96
N GLU A 212 17.40 23.76 10.12
CA GLU A 212 16.44 23.85 9.03
C GLU A 212 15.03 23.95 9.64
N LYS A 213 14.68 25.13 10.16
CA LYS A 213 13.37 25.38 10.76
C LYS A 213 12.30 25.42 9.68
N ARG A 214 11.65 24.25 9.50
CA ARG A 214 10.36 24.10 8.81
C ARG A 214 9.40 25.20 9.28
N PRO A 215 8.55 25.75 8.41
CA PRO A 215 7.65 26.84 8.80
C PRO A 215 6.66 26.38 9.88
N GLU A 216 6.95 26.72 11.14
CA GLU A 216 6.11 26.51 12.34
C GLU A 216 4.74 27.22 12.33
N ALA A 217 4.17 27.57 11.17
CA ALA A 217 3.04 28.50 11.16
C ALA A 217 2.03 28.27 10.03
N ILE A 218 1.51 27.06 9.79
CA ILE A 218 0.27 26.95 8.98
C ILE A 218 -0.72 25.97 9.60
N ILE A 219 -0.22 24.89 10.18
CA ILE A 219 -1.02 23.92 10.90
C ILE A 219 -0.43 23.86 12.30
N ASP A 220 -1.28 23.89 13.32
CA ASP A 220 -0.88 23.36 14.62
C ASP A 220 -0.44 21.91 14.32
N GLN A 221 0.87 21.61 14.33
CA GLN A 221 1.37 20.27 13.98
C GLN A 221 0.62 19.19 14.77
N LYS A 222 0.18 19.53 15.99
CA LYS A 222 -0.77 18.82 16.85
C LYS A 222 -2.13 18.46 16.22
N LYS A 223 -2.41 18.80 14.96
CA LYS A 223 -3.66 18.48 14.24
C LYS A 223 -3.48 17.69 12.95
N VAL A 224 -2.25 17.47 12.48
CA VAL A 224 -1.99 16.50 11.41
C VAL A 224 -1.54 15.23 12.12
N ASP A 225 -2.35 14.19 11.99
CA ASP A 225 -2.06 12.91 12.60
C ASP A 225 -0.96 12.20 11.79
N PHE A 226 0.29 12.63 11.98
CA PHE A 226 1.45 12.06 11.30
C PHE A 226 1.64 10.59 11.66
N LEU A 227 1.23 10.21 12.88
CA LEU A 227 1.20 8.83 13.31
C LEU A 227 0.26 8.00 12.41
N GLU A 228 -0.99 8.44 12.22
CA GLU A 228 -1.95 7.76 11.35
C GLU A 228 -1.51 7.72 9.88
N ILE A 229 -0.92 8.82 9.38
CA ILE A 229 -0.38 8.85 8.01
C ILE A 229 0.80 7.88 7.87
N GLY A 230 1.67 7.78 8.89
CA GLY A 230 2.78 6.83 8.92
C GLY A 230 2.29 5.38 8.86
N ARG A 231 1.32 5.04 9.71
CA ARG A 231 0.64 3.72 9.71
C ARG A 231 0.06 3.37 8.35
N THR A 232 -0.59 4.34 7.72
CA THR A 232 -1.15 4.21 6.37
C THR A 232 -0.08 3.90 5.32
N TYR A 233 1.05 4.61 5.34
CA TYR A 233 2.17 4.32 4.43
C TYR A 233 2.77 2.94 4.71
N PHE A 234 2.90 2.56 5.99
CA PHE A 234 3.44 1.28 6.40
C PHE A 234 2.58 0.11 5.92
N LEU A 235 1.28 0.15 6.22
CA LEU A 235 0.36 -0.97 6.00
C LEU A 235 -0.20 -0.99 4.58
N GLU A 236 -0.71 0.15 4.14
CA GLU A 236 -1.49 0.20 2.92
C GLU A 236 -0.63 0.44 1.69
N MET A 237 0.31 1.37 1.75
CA MET A 237 1.16 1.68 0.60
C MET A 237 2.42 0.82 0.53
N GLU A 238 2.78 0.15 1.63
CA GLU A 238 4.06 -0.58 1.76
C GLU A 238 5.27 0.31 1.42
N ASP A 239 5.14 1.61 1.64
CA ASP A 239 6.20 2.60 1.42
C ASP A 239 6.87 2.91 2.76
N TYR A 240 7.74 1.99 3.18
CA TYR A 240 8.40 2.06 4.48
C TYR A 240 9.29 3.29 4.63
N ARG A 241 9.83 3.85 3.53
CA ARG A 241 10.61 5.10 3.59
C ARG A 241 9.73 6.28 3.95
N LYS A 242 8.57 6.42 3.31
CA LYS A 242 7.62 7.49 3.67
C LYS A 242 7.02 7.28 5.05
N SER A 243 6.71 6.04 5.40
CA SER A 243 6.28 5.66 6.75
C SER A 243 7.28 6.17 7.81
N MET A 244 8.57 5.85 7.64
CA MET A 244 9.64 6.31 8.53
C MET A 244 9.68 7.83 8.67
N GLN A 245 9.57 8.56 7.56
CA GLN A 245 9.55 10.04 7.57
C GLN A 245 8.32 10.61 8.29
N MET A 246 7.16 9.96 8.20
CA MET A 246 5.97 10.40 8.95
C MET A 246 6.16 10.17 10.45
N PHE A 247 6.72 9.03 10.85
CA PHE A 247 6.98 8.75 12.25
C PHE A 247 8.04 9.69 12.85
N GLU A 248 9.07 10.08 12.08
CA GLU A 248 10.01 11.13 12.46
C GLU A 248 9.32 12.49 12.69
N CYS A 249 8.29 12.80 11.90
CA CYS A 249 7.47 14.00 12.15
C CYS A 249 6.60 13.89 13.41
N ALA A 250 6.34 12.66 13.90
CA ALA A 250 5.50 12.38 15.07
C ALA A 250 6.32 12.17 16.37
N GLU A 251 7.64 12.01 16.31
CA GLU A 251 8.54 11.80 17.48
C GLU A 251 8.36 12.85 18.59
N GLY A 252 8.10 14.10 18.22
CA GLY A 252 7.86 15.18 19.19
C GLY A 252 6.48 15.16 19.85
N GLU A 253 5.56 14.31 19.38
CA GLU A 253 4.15 14.31 19.79
C GLU A 253 3.75 13.05 20.59
N ILE A 254 4.37 11.89 20.32
CA ILE A 254 4.00 10.59 20.92
C ILE A 254 5.25 9.74 21.19
N GLU A 255 5.34 9.17 22.40
CA GLU A 255 6.49 8.36 22.86
C GLU A 255 6.78 7.14 21.97
N SER A 256 5.75 6.52 21.38
CA SER A 256 5.89 5.34 20.53
C SER A 256 6.32 5.62 19.08
N ALA A 257 6.42 6.89 18.66
CA ALA A 257 6.77 7.24 17.29
C ALA A 257 8.19 6.80 16.89
N GLU A 258 9.16 6.86 17.82
CA GLU A 258 10.52 6.35 17.57
C GLU A 258 10.50 4.84 17.30
N ASN A 259 9.72 4.08 18.06
CA ASN A 259 9.59 2.64 17.86
C ASN A 259 8.99 2.32 16.48
N TYR A 260 7.96 3.06 16.03
CA TYR A 260 7.38 2.87 14.70
C TYR A 260 8.31 3.27 13.55
N LYS A 261 9.13 4.31 13.75
CA LYS A 261 10.20 4.68 12.83
C LYS A 261 11.22 3.55 12.70
N GLU A 262 11.63 2.95 13.82
CA GLU A 262 12.55 1.82 13.84
C GLU A 262 11.97 0.58 13.13
N LEU A 263 10.66 0.29 13.29
CA LEU A 263 9.99 -0.75 12.51
C LEU A 263 10.08 -0.48 11.00
N SER A 264 9.90 0.78 10.59
CA SER A 264 10.00 1.18 9.18
C SER A 264 11.42 1.04 8.63
N ALA A 265 12.43 1.42 9.42
CA ALA A 265 13.84 1.24 9.09
C ALA A 265 14.21 -0.23 8.93
N TYR A 266 13.68 -1.10 9.80
CA TYR A 266 13.89 -2.55 9.72
C TYR A 266 13.32 -3.14 8.43
N MET A 267 12.10 -2.75 8.06
CA MET A 267 11.47 -3.18 6.80
C MET A 267 12.24 -2.72 5.54
N LEU A 268 13.02 -1.64 5.63
CA LEU A 268 13.91 -1.17 4.55
C LEU A 268 15.28 -1.88 4.53
N GLY A 269 15.62 -2.65 5.57
CA GLY A 269 16.98 -3.14 5.79
C GLY A 269 17.98 -2.04 6.18
N GLU A 270 17.48 -0.90 6.66
CA GLU A 270 18.28 0.27 7.08
C GLU A 270 18.47 0.33 8.60
N SER A 271 17.74 -0.51 9.35
CA SER A 271 17.89 -0.62 10.81
C SER A 271 19.28 -1.12 11.20
N ARG A 272 19.82 -0.54 12.28
CA ARG A 272 21.06 -1.01 12.93
C ARG A 272 20.78 -2.00 14.07
N LYS A 273 19.51 -2.24 14.38
CA LYS A 273 19.10 -3.13 15.46
C LYS A 273 19.31 -4.58 15.05
N SER A 274 19.80 -5.39 15.97
CA SER A 274 19.77 -6.85 15.79
C SER A 274 18.32 -7.36 15.77
N GLU A 275 18.12 -8.61 15.34
CA GLU A 275 16.81 -9.24 15.46
C GLU A 275 16.33 -9.27 16.91
N GLU A 276 17.19 -9.64 17.88
CA GLU A 276 16.86 -9.64 19.31
C GLU A 276 16.42 -8.25 19.82
N GLU A 277 17.09 -7.18 19.38
CA GLU A 277 16.68 -5.82 19.73
C GLU A 277 15.33 -5.45 19.09
N MET A 278 15.07 -5.90 17.86
CA MET A 278 13.79 -5.70 17.17
C MET A 278 12.66 -6.45 17.88
N GLU A 279 12.90 -7.69 18.30
CA GLU A 279 11.95 -8.48 19.10
C GLU A 279 11.55 -7.74 20.39
N SER A 280 12.52 -7.11 21.06
CA SER A 280 12.27 -6.29 22.25
C SER A 280 11.37 -5.09 21.94
N ILE A 281 11.63 -4.37 20.85
CA ILE A 281 10.81 -3.22 20.42
C ILE A 281 9.39 -3.67 20.09
N LEU A 282 9.23 -4.77 19.33
CA LEU A 282 7.92 -5.31 18.99
C LEU A 282 7.12 -5.70 20.23
N SER A 283 7.77 -6.32 21.21
CA SER A 283 7.14 -6.70 22.48
C SER A 283 6.70 -5.48 23.29
N GLU A 284 7.53 -4.43 23.36
CA GLU A 284 7.19 -3.17 24.03
C GLU A 284 5.96 -2.47 23.41
N ILE A 285 5.89 -2.43 22.07
CA ILE A 285 4.72 -1.89 21.37
C ILE A 285 3.48 -2.76 21.66
N GLU A 286 3.60 -4.09 21.60
CA GLU A 286 2.48 -5.01 21.85
C GLU A 286 1.92 -4.85 23.27
N GLU A 287 2.78 -4.69 24.27
CA GLU A 287 2.40 -4.50 25.67
C GLU A 287 1.71 -3.15 25.93
N SER A 288 2.17 -2.09 25.25
CA SER A 288 1.66 -0.73 25.44
C SER A 288 0.31 -0.48 24.72
N GLN A 289 0.04 -1.16 23.60
CA GLN A 289 -1.10 -0.85 22.72
C GLN A 289 -2.19 -1.94 22.68
N LYS A 290 -2.50 -2.54 23.84
CA LYS A 290 -3.37 -3.72 23.98
C LYS A 290 -4.67 -3.68 23.15
N GLY A 291 -4.61 -4.21 21.93
CA GLY A 291 -5.80 -4.58 21.15
C GLY A 291 -6.14 -3.71 19.94
N GLU A 292 -5.34 -2.70 19.58
CA GLU A 292 -5.61 -1.93 18.36
C GLU A 292 -5.18 -2.70 17.08
N LEU A 293 -6.07 -2.79 16.10
CA LEU A 293 -5.89 -3.61 14.90
C LEU A 293 -4.71 -3.15 14.05
N VAL A 294 -4.56 -1.84 13.88
CA VAL A 294 -3.55 -1.22 13.01
C VAL A 294 -2.14 -1.59 13.52
N GLU A 295 -1.92 -1.46 14.82
CA GLU A 295 -0.68 -1.79 15.50
C GLU A 295 -0.42 -3.28 15.43
N ASN A 296 -1.40 -4.13 15.76
CA ASN A 296 -1.23 -5.58 15.65
C ASN A 296 -0.81 -5.99 14.22
N ARG A 297 -1.37 -5.34 13.18
CA ARG A 297 -0.98 -5.59 11.78
C ARG A 297 0.45 -5.11 11.48
N MET A 298 0.84 -3.94 11.97
CA MET A 298 2.22 -3.45 11.79
C MET A 298 3.23 -4.42 12.41
N LEU A 299 3.00 -4.80 13.67
CA LEU A 299 3.83 -5.75 14.39
C LEU A 299 3.88 -7.09 13.66
N PHE A 300 2.71 -7.60 13.24
CA PHE A 300 2.61 -8.86 12.51
C PHE A 300 3.46 -8.87 11.24
N ARG A 301 3.48 -7.76 10.48
CA ARG A 301 4.27 -7.63 9.26
C ARG A 301 5.78 -7.62 9.52
N VAL A 302 6.23 -6.99 10.61
CA VAL A 302 7.64 -7.02 11.01
C VAL A 302 8.03 -8.41 11.52
N TRP A 303 7.21 -9.02 12.37
CA TRP A 303 7.40 -10.41 12.81
C TRP A 303 7.52 -11.37 11.63
N ALA A 304 6.75 -11.17 10.56
CA ALA A 304 6.84 -11.96 9.33
C ALA A 304 8.23 -11.94 8.66
N LYS A 305 9.06 -10.92 8.94
CA LYS A 305 10.44 -10.78 8.42
C LYS A 305 11.51 -11.38 9.33
N ILE A 306 11.28 -11.48 10.63
CA ILE A 306 12.25 -12.00 11.61
C ILE A 306 12.23 -13.53 11.56
N GLU A 307 13.39 -14.17 11.47
CA GLU A 307 13.49 -15.64 11.54
C GLU A 307 13.53 -16.15 12.99
N GLY A 308 13.38 -17.46 13.18
CA GLY A 308 13.49 -18.09 14.51
C GLY A 308 12.18 -18.36 15.23
N THR A 309 12.27 -19.08 16.34
CA THR A 309 11.11 -19.69 17.03
C THR A 309 10.23 -18.66 17.73
N VAL A 310 10.83 -17.63 18.34
CA VAL A 310 10.10 -16.54 19.03
C VAL A 310 9.19 -15.81 18.04
N SER A 311 9.72 -15.49 16.86
CA SER A 311 8.96 -14.92 15.76
C SER A 311 7.80 -15.81 15.30
N LEU A 312 8.00 -17.12 15.15
CA LEU A 312 6.92 -18.06 14.79
C LEU A 312 5.78 -18.04 15.81
N GLU A 313 6.10 -18.04 17.10
CA GLU A 313 5.09 -17.95 18.17
C GLU A 313 4.35 -16.60 18.16
N ALA A 314 5.06 -15.50 17.93
CA ALA A 314 4.48 -14.16 17.82
C ALA A 314 3.54 -14.05 16.61
N ARG A 315 3.93 -14.56 15.45
CA ARG A 315 3.07 -14.63 14.24
C ARG A 315 1.80 -15.41 14.52
N ILE A 316 1.89 -16.56 15.20
CA ILE A 316 0.69 -17.35 15.56
C ILE A 316 -0.22 -16.55 16.49
N ARG A 317 0.32 -16.04 17.61
CA ARG A 317 -0.44 -15.27 18.61
C ARG A 317 -1.14 -14.06 17.98
N LEU A 318 -0.40 -13.24 17.24
CA LEU A 318 -0.93 -12.02 16.62
C LEU A 318 -1.88 -12.35 15.46
N GLY A 319 -1.57 -13.34 14.63
CA GLY A 319 -2.43 -13.74 13.52
C GLY A 319 -3.80 -14.24 13.99
N GLU A 320 -3.82 -15.12 15.00
CA GLU A 320 -5.06 -15.58 15.65
C GLU A 320 -5.84 -14.41 16.27
N LYS A 321 -5.15 -13.49 16.96
CA LYS A 321 -5.75 -12.28 17.54
C LYS A 321 -6.38 -11.39 16.47
N ILE A 322 -5.71 -11.15 15.34
CA ILE A 322 -6.24 -10.35 14.23
C ILE A 322 -7.49 -11.01 13.63
N LEU A 323 -7.43 -12.33 13.36
CA LEU A 323 -8.52 -13.06 12.72
C LEU A 323 -9.76 -13.26 13.61
N SER A 324 -9.55 -13.35 14.93
CA SER A 324 -10.61 -13.53 15.93
C SER A 324 -11.30 -12.22 16.34
N THR A 325 -10.64 -11.07 16.16
CA THR A 325 -11.23 -9.76 16.45
C THR A 325 -12.47 -9.52 15.56
N HIS A 326 -13.63 -9.31 16.20
CA HIS A 326 -14.93 -9.34 15.54
C HIS A 326 -15.20 -8.17 14.56
N GLU A 327 -15.40 -8.57 13.30
CA GLU A 327 -16.40 -8.12 12.32
C GLU A 327 -16.24 -6.77 11.61
N LYS A 328 -15.80 -5.67 12.25
CA LYS A 328 -15.82 -4.37 11.54
C LYS A 328 -14.77 -4.20 10.44
N TRP A 329 -13.60 -4.81 10.60
CA TRP A 329 -12.54 -4.65 9.61
C TRP A 329 -12.73 -5.58 8.40
N LYS A 330 -13.32 -6.77 8.60
CA LYS A 330 -13.61 -7.72 7.51
C LYS A 330 -14.59 -7.13 6.50
N GLU A 331 -15.59 -6.37 6.96
CA GLU A 331 -16.49 -5.62 6.06
C GLU A 331 -15.77 -4.54 5.22
N ASN A 332 -14.63 -4.07 5.71
CA ASN A 332 -13.83 -3.02 5.08
C ASN A 332 -12.57 -3.55 4.37
N ASP A 333 -12.32 -4.86 4.42
CA ASP A 333 -11.20 -5.53 3.78
C ASP A 333 -11.53 -5.80 2.32
N VAL A 334 -11.47 -4.73 1.53
CA VAL A 334 -11.68 -4.78 0.07
C VAL A 334 -10.69 -5.79 -0.52
N ASP A 335 -11.21 -6.74 -1.30
CA ASP A 335 -10.47 -7.85 -1.91
C ASP A 335 -9.85 -8.86 -0.91
N GLN A 336 -10.29 -8.85 0.36
CA GLN A 336 -9.80 -9.75 1.42
C GLN A 336 -8.28 -9.73 1.60
N ARG A 337 -7.65 -8.58 1.34
CA ARG A 337 -6.18 -8.45 1.35
C ARG A 337 -5.61 -8.70 2.73
N ILE A 338 -6.21 -8.10 3.76
CA ILE A 338 -5.74 -8.23 5.14
C ILE A 338 -5.89 -9.68 5.60
N GLU A 339 -7.06 -10.28 5.34
CA GLU A 339 -7.31 -11.67 5.68
C GLU A 339 -6.33 -12.60 4.97
N ASN A 340 -6.09 -12.40 3.67
CA ASN A 340 -5.14 -13.21 2.90
C ASN A 340 -3.69 -13.03 3.37
N GLU A 341 -3.25 -11.80 3.67
CA GLU A 341 -1.92 -11.50 4.23
C GLU A 341 -1.72 -12.26 5.55
N VAL A 342 -2.68 -12.14 6.47
CA VAL A 342 -2.60 -12.76 7.79
C VAL A 342 -2.63 -14.28 7.70
N ARG A 343 -3.55 -14.85 6.90
CA ARG A 343 -3.67 -16.31 6.76
C ARG A 343 -2.45 -16.94 6.10
N THR A 344 -1.83 -16.27 5.13
CA THR A 344 -0.62 -16.78 4.47
C THR A 344 0.53 -16.91 5.47
N VAL A 345 0.83 -15.84 6.19
CA VAL A 345 1.90 -15.84 7.20
C VAL A 345 1.58 -16.79 8.36
N LEU A 346 0.30 -16.90 8.75
CA LEU A 346 -0.14 -17.81 9.80
C LEU A 346 -0.01 -19.29 9.39
N ALA A 347 -0.34 -19.62 8.13
CA ALA A 347 -0.18 -20.96 7.58
C ALA A 347 1.28 -21.40 7.61
N GLU A 348 2.18 -20.55 7.13
CA GLU A 348 3.64 -20.80 7.18
C GLU A 348 4.15 -20.98 8.61
N ALA A 349 3.65 -20.16 9.56
CA ALA A 349 4.06 -20.26 10.95
C ALA A 349 3.59 -21.56 11.60
N TYR A 350 2.36 -22.00 11.32
CA TYR A 350 1.87 -23.31 11.76
C TYR A 350 2.66 -24.46 11.14
N GLU A 351 2.94 -24.40 9.84
CA GLU A 351 3.74 -25.41 9.15
C GLU A 351 5.13 -25.55 9.78
N LYS A 352 5.84 -24.42 9.95
CA LYS A 352 7.19 -24.41 10.56
C LYS A 352 7.21 -24.82 12.02
N THR A 353 6.08 -24.74 12.73
CA THR A 353 5.95 -25.20 14.13
C THR A 353 5.36 -26.61 14.23
N GLY A 354 5.18 -27.31 13.11
CA GLY A 354 4.69 -28.70 13.06
C GLY A 354 3.19 -28.84 13.36
N LYS A 355 2.41 -27.76 13.29
CA LYS A 355 0.95 -27.77 13.49
C LYS A 355 0.24 -27.97 12.15
N GLU A 356 0.43 -29.14 11.56
CA GLU A 356 0.04 -29.48 10.18
C GLU A 356 -1.45 -29.26 9.88
N GLU A 357 -2.35 -29.73 10.73
CA GLU A 357 -3.80 -29.55 10.53
C GLU A 357 -4.21 -28.08 10.49
N LEU A 358 -3.65 -27.26 11.38
CA LEU A 358 -3.93 -25.82 11.44
C LEU A 358 -3.34 -25.09 10.22
N ALA A 359 -2.13 -25.48 9.79
CA ALA A 359 -1.50 -24.96 8.59
C ALA A 359 -2.37 -25.24 7.36
N LEU A 360 -2.82 -26.50 7.20
CA LEU A 360 -3.68 -26.90 6.09
C LEU A 360 -5.03 -26.16 6.10
N GLU A 361 -5.63 -25.96 7.27
CA GLU A 361 -6.85 -25.15 7.41
C GLU A 361 -6.65 -23.72 6.90
N GLN A 362 -5.52 -23.08 7.24
CA GLN A 362 -5.24 -21.73 6.77
C GLN A 362 -4.96 -21.70 5.26
N TYR A 363 -4.12 -22.60 4.74
CA TYR A 363 -3.84 -22.65 3.30
C TYR A 363 -5.10 -22.92 2.46
N ARG A 364 -6.05 -23.74 2.92
CA ARG A 364 -7.36 -23.93 2.25
C ARG A 364 -8.18 -22.64 2.15
N LYS A 365 -8.07 -21.75 3.13
CA LYS A 365 -8.77 -20.45 3.08
C LYS A 365 -8.06 -19.50 2.11
N VAL A 366 -6.73 -19.50 2.12
CA VAL A 366 -5.92 -18.74 1.15
C VAL A 366 -6.19 -19.21 -0.28
N SER A 367 -6.39 -20.52 -0.49
CA SER A 367 -6.59 -21.07 -1.83
C SER A 367 -7.84 -20.53 -2.52
N GLN A 368 -8.90 -20.16 -1.78
CA GLN A 368 -10.11 -19.56 -2.36
C GLN A 368 -9.84 -18.31 -3.22
N TRP A 369 -8.71 -17.63 -3.01
CA TRP A 369 -8.32 -16.39 -3.69
C TRP A 369 -7.01 -16.52 -4.46
N ASN A 370 -6.10 -17.36 -3.97
CA ASN A 370 -4.80 -17.59 -4.57
C ASN A 370 -4.71 -19.04 -5.05
N GLN A 371 -4.67 -19.24 -6.36
CA GLN A 371 -4.69 -20.57 -6.97
C GLN A 371 -3.30 -20.97 -7.49
N THR A 372 -2.22 -20.40 -6.94
CA THR A 372 -0.85 -20.69 -7.41
C THR A 372 -0.47 -22.15 -7.16
N GLU A 373 0.33 -22.67 -8.09
CA GLU A 373 0.93 -23.99 -7.96
C GLU A 373 1.70 -24.18 -6.64
N GLU A 374 2.48 -23.19 -6.21
CA GLU A 374 3.26 -23.25 -4.96
C GLU A 374 2.38 -23.48 -3.73
N LEU A 375 1.22 -22.82 -3.65
CA LEU A 375 0.29 -23.00 -2.56
C LEU A 375 -0.25 -24.44 -2.52
N TYR A 376 -0.69 -24.95 -3.66
CA TYR A 376 -1.18 -26.32 -3.78
C TYR A 376 -0.09 -27.34 -3.43
N ARG A 377 1.16 -27.11 -3.84
CA ARG A 377 2.29 -27.97 -3.46
C ARG A 377 2.51 -28.01 -1.95
N SER A 378 2.44 -26.86 -1.27
CA SER A 378 2.53 -26.82 0.20
C SER A 378 1.37 -27.56 0.85
N MET A 379 0.13 -27.38 0.37
CA MET A 379 -1.05 -28.07 0.87
C MET A 379 -0.96 -29.60 0.70
N VAL A 380 -0.53 -30.07 -0.48
CA VAL A 380 -0.34 -31.50 -0.76
C VAL A 380 0.72 -32.08 0.16
N ARG A 381 1.88 -31.43 0.30
CA ARG A 381 2.95 -31.87 1.20
C ARG A 381 2.46 -32.06 2.64
N ILE A 382 1.71 -31.08 3.16
CA ILE A 382 1.17 -31.15 4.52
C ILE A 382 0.11 -32.25 4.63
N ALA A 383 -0.78 -32.35 3.64
CA ALA A 383 -1.82 -33.37 3.64
C ALA A 383 -1.26 -34.79 3.60
N GLN A 384 -0.13 -35.04 2.93
CA GLN A 384 0.53 -36.36 2.91
C GLN A 384 0.88 -36.88 4.32
N ASN A 385 1.14 -35.98 5.27
CA ASN A 385 1.46 -36.35 6.65
C ASN A 385 0.20 -36.58 7.51
N ILE A 386 -0.96 -36.11 7.06
CA ILE A 386 -2.24 -36.18 7.79
C ILE A 386 -3.11 -37.31 7.23
N ASP A 387 -3.39 -37.27 5.93
CA ASP A 387 -4.29 -38.17 5.20
C ASP A 387 -3.91 -38.22 3.71
N GLU A 388 -3.44 -39.39 3.25
CA GLU A 388 -3.05 -39.61 1.85
C GLU A 388 -4.20 -39.36 0.86
N GLN A 389 -5.45 -39.66 1.24
CA GLN A 389 -6.61 -39.44 0.36
C GLN A 389 -6.91 -37.95 0.20
N GLU A 390 -6.70 -37.17 1.27
CA GLU A 390 -6.78 -35.72 1.20
C GLU A 390 -5.67 -35.14 0.33
N ALA A 391 -4.46 -35.69 0.42
CA ALA A 391 -3.34 -35.28 -0.44
C ALA A 391 -3.63 -35.52 -1.93
N LEU A 392 -4.21 -36.67 -2.28
CA LEU A 392 -4.65 -36.98 -3.65
C LEU A 392 -5.66 -35.94 -4.15
N ARG A 393 -6.71 -35.68 -3.37
CA ARG A 393 -7.77 -34.70 -3.72
C ARG A 393 -7.19 -33.31 -3.94
N LEU A 394 -6.33 -32.84 -3.05
CA LEU A 394 -5.67 -31.53 -3.18
C LEU A 394 -4.75 -31.45 -4.39
N CYS A 395 -4.12 -32.57 -4.76
CA CYS A 395 -3.28 -32.64 -5.94
C CYS A 395 -4.11 -32.51 -7.22
N GLU A 396 -5.25 -33.20 -7.30
CA GLU A 396 -6.21 -33.07 -8.40
C GLU A 396 -6.80 -31.65 -8.50
N GLU A 397 -7.22 -31.07 -7.38
CA GLU A 397 -7.67 -29.67 -7.31
C GLU A 397 -6.59 -28.70 -7.81
N GLY A 398 -5.34 -28.92 -7.40
CA GLY A 398 -4.20 -28.11 -7.82
C GLY A 398 -3.88 -28.24 -9.31
N ILE A 399 -4.00 -29.43 -9.89
CA ILE A 399 -3.82 -29.67 -11.34
C ILE A 399 -4.94 -29.00 -12.13
N ALA A 400 -6.19 -29.07 -11.65
CA ALA A 400 -7.31 -28.39 -12.29
C ALA A 400 -7.12 -26.86 -12.29
N ALA A 401 -6.60 -26.31 -11.19
CA ALA A 401 -6.25 -24.90 -11.07
C ALA A 401 -5.00 -24.50 -11.89
N ASN A 402 -4.05 -25.43 -12.04
CA ASN A 402 -2.78 -25.24 -12.74
C ASN A 402 -2.56 -26.32 -13.81
N PRO A 403 -3.29 -26.29 -14.94
CA PRO A 403 -3.30 -27.38 -15.92
C PRO A 403 -1.96 -27.66 -16.61
N LYS A 404 -0.96 -26.79 -16.44
CA LYS A 404 0.38 -26.98 -17.02
C LYS A 404 1.44 -27.42 -16.00
N SER A 405 1.09 -27.54 -14.72
CA SER A 405 2.05 -27.94 -13.68
C SER A 405 2.47 -29.39 -13.88
N LYS A 406 3.77 -29.59 -14.11
CA LYS A 406 4.37 -30.92 -14.21
C LYS A 406 4.64 -31.48 -12.81
N GLU A 407 5.01 -30.62 -11.88
CA GLU A 407 5.37 -30.95 -10.51
C GLU A 407 4.19 -31.47 -9.69
N LEU A 408 2.98 -30.92 -9.88
CA LEU A 408 1.77 -31.46 -9.25
C LEU A 408 1.40 -32.81 -9.85
N ARG A 409 1.53 -32.99 -11.17
CA ARG A 409 1.32 -34.29 -11.82
C ARG A 409 2.29 -35.37 -11.31
N ILE A 410 3.57 -35.02 -11.16
CA ILE A 410 4.59 -35.91 -10.58
C ILE A 410 4.21 -36.28 -9.14
N GLN A 411 3.79 -35.31 -8.33
CA GLN A 411 3.33 -35.58 -6.96
C GLN A 411 2.10 -36.48 -6.94
N LEU A 412 1.12 -36.27 -7.82
CA LEU A 412 -0.06 -37.13 -7.92
C LEU A 412 0.32 -38.58 -8.20
N ILE A 413 1.19 -38.81 -9.20
CA ILE A 413 1.67 -40.15 -9.55
C ILE A 413 2.40 -40.76 -8.35
N GLN A 414 3.29 -39.99 -7.72
CA GLN A 414 4.04 -40.46 -6.56
C GLN A 414 3.14 -40.89 -5.39
N ILE A 415 2.09 -40.12 -5.10
CA ILE A 415 1.12 -40.46 -4.05
C ILE A 415 0.33 -41.71 -4.45
N GLN A 416 -0.19 -41.79 -5.69
CA GLN A 416 -0.95 -42.94 -6.19
C GLN A 416 -0.15 -44.24 -6.20
N CYS A 417 1.14 -44.18 -6.55
CA CYS A 417 2.03 -45.35 -6.51
C CYS A 417 2.24 -45.87 -5.09
N LYS A 418 2.26 -44.98 -4.08
CA LYS A 418 2.50 -45.34 -2.68
C LYS A 418 1.21 -45.66 -1.89
N ASP A 419 0.08 -45.09 -2.28
CA ASP A 419 -1.21 -45.24 -1.61
C ASP A 419 -1.71 -46.70 -1.66
N ASN A 420 -2.11 -47.26 -0.52
CA ASN A 420 -2.55 -48.65 -0.45
C ASN A 420 -3.96 -48.89 -1.04
N VAL A 421 -4.74 -47.82 -1.26
CA VAL A 421 -6.12 -47.91 -1.77
C VAL A 421 -6.15 -47.96 -3.30
N THR A 422 -5.29 -47.20 -3.96
CA THR A 422 -5.20 -47.14 -5.42
C THR A 422 -4.67 -48.46 -5.99
N THR A 423 -5.45 -49.14 -6.82
CA THR A 423 -4.98 -50.39 -7.44
C THR A 423 -3.91 -50.12 -8.51
N LYS A 424 -3.18 -51.16 -8.89
CA LYS A 424 -2.21 -51.09 -9.98
C LYS A 424 -2.84 -50.57 -11.28
N GLU A 425 -4.01 -51.11 -11.64
CA GLU A 425 -4.71 -50.73 -12.87
C GLU A 425 -5.18 -49.26 -12.84
N MET A 426 -5.64 -48.78 -11.68
CA MET A 426 -6.02 -47.37 -11.51
C MET A 426 -4.82 -46.45 -11.66
N CYS A 427 -3.65 -46.84 -11.12
CA CYS A 427 -2.42 -46.07 -11.24
C CYS A 427 -1.94 -46.03 -12.69
N GLU A 428 -1.95 -47.16 -13.40
CA GLU A 428 -1.60 -47.23 -14.83
C GLU A 428 -2.52 -46.36 -15.70
N GLU A 429 -3.83 -46.40 -15.47
CA GLU A 429 -4.79 -45.57 -16.21
C GLU A 429 -4.61 -44.07 -15.91
N SER A 430 -4.37 -43.71 -14.66
CA SER A 430 -4.09 -42.33 -14.25
C SER A 430 -2.82 -41.78 -14.90
N ILE A 431 -1.71 -42.54 -14.87
CA ILE A 431 -0.45 -42.13 -15.52
C ILE A 431 -0.65 -41.99 -17.03
N ARG A 432 -1.40 -42.91 -17.67
CA ARG A 432 -1.70 -42.82 -19.11
C ARG A 432 -2.41 -41.51 -19.44
N LYS A 433 -3.48 -41.19 -18.72
CA LYS A 433 -4.24 -39.95 -18.91
C LYS A 433 -3.37 -38.71 -18.69
N ILE A 434 -2.51 -38.71 -17.66
CA ILE A 434 -1.59 -37.59 -17.38
C ILE A 434 -0.61 -37.37 -18.54
N LEU A 435 -0.06 -38.44 -19.13
CA LEU A 435 0.87 -38.34 -20.26
C LEU A 435 0.16 -37.96 -21.56
N GLU A 436 -1.10 -38.34 -21.75
CA GLU A 436 -1.92 -37.85 -22.86
C GLU A 436 -2.19 -36.34 -22.75
N GLU A 437 -2.48 -35.85 -21.54
CA GLU A 437 -2.72 -34.43 -21.28
C GLU A 437 -1.45 -33.59 -21.25
N CYS A 438 -0.31 -34.16 -20.84
CA CYS A 438 0.98 -33.49 -20.72
C CYS A 438 2.12 -34.39 -21.24
N PRO A 439 2.29 -34.53 -22.57
CA PRO A 439 3.29 -35.43 -23.17
C PRO A 439 4.73 -35.05 -22.80
N GLU A 440 5.02 -33.76 -22.68
CA GLU A 440 6.33 -33.23 -22.25
C GLU A 440 6.73 -33.63 -20.82
N LEU A 441 5.86 -34.31 -20.06
CA LEU A 441 6.22 -34.86 -18.76
C LEU A 441 7.18 -36.06 -18.88
N ALA A 442 7.08 -36.86 -19.95
CA ALA A 442 7.95 -38.01 -20.18
C ALA A 442 9.43 -37.63 -20.38
N GLU A 443 9.68 -36.37 -20.74
CA GLU A 443 11.02 -35.82 -20.95
C GLU A 443 11.64 -35.27 -19.66
N GLU A 444 10.85 -35.08 -18.59
CA GLU A 444 11.31 -34.50 -17.33
C GLU A 444 12.21 -35.48 -16.56
N GLU A 445 13.36 -34.96 -16.09
CA GLU A 445 14.31 -35.75 -15.31
C GLU A 445 13.70 -36.23 -13.98
N THR A 446 12.87 -35.40 -13.36
CA THR A 446 12.15 -35.70 -12.12
C THR A 446 11.15 -36.83 -12.30
N PHE A 447 10.47 -36.88 -13.45
CA PHE A 447 9.57 -37.99 -13.79
C PHE A 447 10.33 -39.28 -14.02
N ARG A 448 11.47 -39.25 -14.72
CA ARG A 448 12.32 -40.45 -14.92
C ARG A 448 12.82 -41.03 -13.59
N LYS A 449 13.22 -40.17 -12.65
CA LYS A 449 13.58 -40.61 -11.29
C LYS A 449 12.38 -41.28 -10.59
N LEU A 450 11.19 -40.69 -10.71
CA LEU A 450 9.98 -41.29 -10.16
C LEU A 450 9.68 -42.67 -10.77
N GLN A 451 9.93 -42.85 -12.06
CA GLN A 451 9.74 -44.15 -12.71
C GLN A 451 10.62 -45.24 -12.09
N GLU A 452 11.89 -44.93 -11.79
CA GLU A 452 12.80 -45.85 -11.10
C GLU A 452 12.35 -46.12 -9.66
N GLU A 453 11.93 -45.07 -8.92
CA GLU A 453 11.49 -45.18 -7.52
C GLU A 453 10.20 -45.99 -7.35
N CYS A 454 9.26 -45.86 -8.29
CA CYS A 454 7.93 -46.48 -8.22
C CYS A 454 7.76 -47.68 -9.17
N GLY A 455 8.83 -48.13 -9.83
CA GLY A 455 8.79 -49.27 -10.75
C GLY A 455 7.83 -49.07 -11.94
N ILE A 456 7.79 -47.86 -12.50
CA ILE A 456 6.93 -47.51 -13.64
C ILE A 456 7.68 -47.77 -14.96
N THR A 457 7.19 -48.69 -15.78
CA THR A 457 7.73 -48.98 -17.11
C THR A 457 6.79 -48.49 -18.21
N ILE A 458 7.33 -47.78 -19.21
CA ILE A 458 6.56 -47.25 -20.35
C ILE A 458 7.14 -47.82 -21.65
N GLU A 459 6.34 -48.59 -22.39
CA GLU A 459 6.69 -49.15 -23.69
C GLU A 459 5.63 -48.76 -24.73
N GLY A 460 5.89 -47.68 -25.48
CA GLY A 460 4.90 -47.11 -26.40
C GLY A 460 3.70 -46.54 -25.65
N GLU A 461 2.50 -47.05 -25.92
CA GLU A 461 1.25 -46.68 -25.24
C GLU A 461 0.97 -47.52 -23.98
N VAL A 462 1.79 -48.55 -23.72
CA VAL A 462 1.59 -49.47 -22.60
C VAL A 462 2.37 -48.98 -21.38
N ILE A 463 1.68 -48.90 -20.24
CA ILE A 463 2.23 -48.47 -18.95
C ILE A 463 2.05 -49.60 -17.95
N TRP A 464 3.12 -49.92 -17.22
CA TRP A 464 3.14 -50.94 -16.18
C TRP A 464 3.64 -50.33 -14.87
N VAL A 465 2.97 -50.63 -13.75
CA VAL A 465 3.43 -50.23 -12.40
C VAL A 465 3.76 -51.48 -11.57
N GLU A 466 4.97 -51.57 -11.02
CA GLU A 466 5.36 -52.62 -10.06
C GLU A 466 4.88 -52.20 -8.66
N LYS A 467 3.66 -52.60 -8.32
CA LYS A 467 3.04 -52.35 -7.01
C LYS A 467 2.85 -53.64 -6.23
#